data_AF-A0A922F1D1-F1
#
_entry.id   AF-A0A922F1D1-F1
#
_cell.length_a   1.000
_cell.length_b   1.000
_cell.length_c   1.000
_cell.angle_alpha   90.00
_cell.angle_beta   90.00
_cell.angle_gamma   90.00
#
_symmetry.space_group_name_H-M   'P 1'
#
loop_
_entity.id
_entity.type
_entity.pdbx_description
1 polymer ?
#
loop_
_entity_poly.entity_id
_entity_poly.type
_entity_poly.pdbx_seq_one_letter_code
_entity_poly.pdbx_strand_id
1 'polypeptide(L)'
;MASYHNNSLKLALLLSCSLIVLDLFCIPVLALNIGLQVAGSAVSVSKECSRKCESHFCTVPPFLRYGKYCGLLYSGCPGEKPCDGLDACCMMHDHCVVAKNRKFMHDIHMNAGPL
;
A
#
# COMPACT_ATOMS: atom_id res chain seq x y z
N MET A 1 28.70 15.47 -43.56
CA MET A 1 27.80 15.90 -42.45
C MET A 1 26.46 15.16 -42.38
N ALA A 2 26.05 14.35 -43.36
CA ALA A 2 24.80 13.58 -43.28
C ALA A 2 24.87 12.32 -42.37
N SER A 3 26.05 11.72 -42.21
CA SER A 3 26.23 10.50 -41.38
C SER A 3 26.14 10.79 -39.86
N TYR A 4 26.60 11.97 -39.43
CA TYR A 4 26.57 12.39 -38.01
C TYR A 4 25.14 12.65 -37.51
N HIS A 5 24.29 13.24 -38.36
CA HIS A 5 22.89 13.54 -38.04
C HIS A 5 22.03 12.28 -37.85
N ASN A 6 22.26 11.24 -38.66
CA ASN A 6 21.56 9.95 -38.56
C ASN A 6 21.96 9.15 -37.33
N ASN A 7 23.23 9.22 -36.93
CA ASN A 7 23.71 8.54 -35.71
C ASN A 7 23.25 9.27 -34.43
N SER A 8 23.19 10.60 -34.45
CA SER A 8 22.63 11.40 -33.36
C SER A 8 21.12 11.16 -33.18
N LEU A 9 20.35 11.09 -34.26
CA LEU A 9 18.92 10.78 -34.21
C LEU A 9 18.63 9.36 -33.70
N LYS A 10 19.44 8.38 -34.13
CA LYS A 10 19.36 7.01 -33.61
C LYS A 10 19.68 6.93 -32.12
N LEU A 11 20.72 7.66 -31.67
CA LEU A 11 21.07 7.71 -30.26
C LEU A 11 19.97 8.38 -29.43
N ALA A 12 19.40 9.48 -29.91
CA ALA A 12 18.27 10.15 -29.26
C ALA A 12 17.04 9.23 -29.15
N LEU A 13 16.75 8.45 -30.20
CA LEU A 13 15.64 7.49 -30.21
C LEU A 13 15.89 6.30 -29.25
N LEU A 14 17.12 5.81 -29.15
CA LEU A 14 17.49 4.75 -28.21
C LEU A 14 17.41 5.23 -26.76
N LEU A 15 17.87 6.45 -26.49
CA LEU A 15 17.77 7.06 -25.17
C LEU A 15 16.31 7.32 -24.77
N SER A 16 15.49 7.87 -25.69
CA SER A 16 14.07 8.11 -25.40
C SER A 16 13.29 6.82 -25.18
N CYS A 17 13.54 5.78 -25.98
CA CYS A 17 12.91 4.47 -25.80
C CYS A 17 13.32 3.84 -24.47
N SER A 18 14.59 3.95 -24.08
CA SER A 18 15.09 3.43 -22.80
C SER A 18 14.46 4.12 -21.59
N LEU A 19 14.26 5.45 -21.65
CA LEU A 19 13.59 6.21 -20.60
C LEU A 19 12.10 5.85 -20.49
N ILE A 20 11.40 5.73 -21.61
CA ILE A 20 9.98 5.32 -21.64
C ILE A 20 9.80 3.92 -21.05
N VAL A 21 10.70 2.99 -21.39
CA VAL A 21 10.72 1.64 -20.82
C VAL A 21 10.95 1.72 -19.31
N LEU A 22 11.95 2.48 -18.84
CA LEU A 22 12.20 2.65 -17.41
C LEU A 22 11.00 3.23 -16.66
N ASP A 23 10.31 4.20 -17.23
CA ASP A 23 9.08 4.77 -16.67
C ASP A 23 7.96 3.71 -16.62
N LEU A 24 7.71 2.95 -17.70
CA LEU A 24 6.70 1.88 -17.68
C LEU A 24 6.98 0.79 -16.64
N PHE A 25 8.25 0.48 -16.37
CA PHE A 25 8.65 -0.56 -15.42
C PHE A 25 8.75 -0.07 -13.96
N CYS A 26 9.06 1.21 -13.71
CA CYS A 26 9.14 1.77 -12.35
C CYS A 26 7.80 2.26 -11.80
N ILE A 27 6.88 2.74 -12.65
CA ILE A 27 5.55 3.21 -12.22
C ILE A 27 4.73 2.15 -11.44
N PRO A 28 4.67 0.86 -11.81
CA PRO A 28 3.92 -0.12 -11.02
C PRO A 28 4.49 -0.34 -9.62
N VAL A 29 5.80 -0.12 -9.42
CA VAL A 29 6.46 -0.25 -8.12
C VAL A 29 6.18 0.98 -7.24
N LEU A 30 6.15 2.18 -7.84
CA LEU A 30 5.80 3.42 -7.11
C LEU A 30 4.31 3.54 -6.75
N ALA A 31 3.42 2.96 -7.54
CA ALA A 31 1.97 3.05 -7.32
C ALA A 31 1.49 2.40 -6.01
N LEU A 32 2.25 1.45 -5.45
CA LEU A 32 1.91 0.77 -4.19
C LEU A 32 2.57 1.42 -2.96
N ASN A 33 3.43 2.43 -3.14
CA ASN A 33 3.91 3.25 -2.03
C ASN A 33 2.87 4.32 -1.69
N ILE A 34 1.70 3.91 -1.21
CA ILE A 34 0.82 4.80 -0.43
C ILE A 34 1.43 4.89 0.97
N GLY A 35 2.64 5.46 1.04
CA GLY A 35 3.19 5.96 2.28
C GLY A 35 2.30 7.11 2.70
N LEU A 36 1.41 6.88 3.66
CA LEU A 36 0.70 7.93 4.37
C LEU A 36 1.75 8.82 5.03
N GLN A 37 2.30 9.79 4.29
CA GLN A 37 3.12 10.85 4.86
C GLN A 37 2.19 11.72 5.68
N VAL A 38 2.06 11.38 6.96
CA VAL A 38 1.37 12.17 7.98
C VAL A 38 2.20 13.44 8.22
N ALA A 39 2.14 14.37 7.27
CA ALA A 39 2.59 15.74 7.46
C ALA A 39 1.43 16.50 8.13
N GLY A 40 1.41 16.50 9.47
CA GLY A 40 0.78 17.54 10.29
C GLY A 40 -0.75 17.68 10.28
N SER A 41 -1.49 16.99 9.42
CA SER A 41 -2.95 16.95 9.49
C SER A 41 -3.39 15.55 9.92
N ALA A 42 -4.08 15.46 11.05
CA ALA A 42 -4.80 14.26 11.42
C ALA A 42 -5.91 14.02 10.40
N VAL A 43 -5.56 13.45 9.25
CA VAL A 43 -6.54 12.83 8.36
C VAL A 43 -7.05 11.63 9.14
N SER A 44 -8.13 11.85 9.90
CA SER A 44 -9.00 10.78 10.32
C SER A 44 -9.58 10.21 9.03
N VAL A 45 -8.86 9.27 8.40
CA VAL A 45 -9.51 8.28 7.56
C VAL A 45 -10.56 7.70 8.49
N SER A 46 -11.83 8.03 8.27
CA SER A 46 -12.92 7.36 8.94
C SER A 46 -12.65 5.88 8.75
N LYS A 47 -12.18 5.22 9.82
CA LYS A 47 -11.90 3.80 9.83
C LYS A 47 -13.25 3.12 9.81
N GLU A 48 -13.90 3.18 8.65
CA GLU A 48 -15.13 2.46 8.42
C GLU A 48 -14.75 1.00 8.52
N CYS A 49 -15.15 0.40 9.64
CA CYS A 49 -14.91 -0.99 9.91
C CYS A 49 -16.06 -1.80 9.34
N SER A 50 -15.77 -3.00 8.83
CA SER A 50 -16.81 -3.82 8.22
C SER A 50 -17.62 -4.58 9.27
N ARG A 51 -18.94 -4.65 9.05
CA ARG A 51 -19.85 -5.58 9.73
C ARG A 51 -20.47 -6.60 8.78
N LYS A 52 -20.09 -6.58 7.50
CA LYS A 52 -20.69 -7.38 6.44
C LYS A 52 -19.63 -8.25 5.78
N CYS A 53 -19.97 -9.50 5.49
CA CYS A 53 -19.13 -10.37 4.69
C CYS A 53 -19.15 -9.90 3.23
N GLU A 54 -18.02 -9.37 2.75
CA GLU A 54 -17.82 -8.90 1.39
C GLU A 54 -17.09 -9.94 0.53
N SER A 55 -17.27 -9.83 -0.79
CA SER A 55 -16.55 -10.63 -1.79
C SER A 55 -16.34 -9.80 -3.07
N HIS A 56 -15.72 -8.63 -2.89
CA HIS A 56 -15.49 -7.66 -3.97
C HIS A 56 -14.03 -7.71 -4.43
N PHE A 57 -13.82 -7.58 -5.74
CA PHE A 57 -12.49 -7.52 -6.35
C PHE A 57 -11.57 -8.70 -5.99
N CYS A 58 -12.11 -9.92 -5.94
CA CYS A 58 -11.42 -11.14 -5.47
C CYS A 58 -10.10 -11.46 -6.19
N THR A 59 -9.89 -10.94 -7.40
CA THR A 59 -8.68 -11.18 -8.22
C THR A 59 -7.85 -9.92 -8.43
N VAL A 60 -8.19 -8.81 -7.76
CA VAL A 60 -7.51 -7.52 -7.90
C VAL A 60 -6.97 -7.10 -6.53
N PRO A 61 -5.77 -7.58 -6.12
CA PRO A 61 -5.26 -7.47 -4.76
C PRO A 61 -5.31 -6.06 -4.14
N PRO A 62 -5.01 -4.96 -4.87
CA PRO A 62 -5.10 -3.62 -4.30
C PRO A 62 -6.52 -3.18 -3.85
N PHE A 63 -7.57 -3.76 -4.42
CA PHE A 63 -8.97 -3.38 -4.14
C PHE A 63 -9.77 -4.51 -3.48
N LEU A 64 -9.12 -5.66 -3.23
CA LEU A 64 -9.77 -6.84 -2.69
C LEU A 64 -10.40 -6.55 -1.33
N ARG A 65 -11.67 -6.95 -1.20
CA ARG A 65 -12.40 -7.00 0.07
C ARG A 65 -13.08 -8.35 0.19
N TYR A 66 -12.57 -9.17 1.10
CA TYR A 66 -13.11 -10.49 1.39
C TYR A 66 -13.42 -10.61 2.88
N GLY A 67 -14.58 -11.18 3.19
CA GLY A 67 -15.06 -11.29 4.56
C GLY A 67 -15.22 -9.91 5.19
N LYS A 68 -14.75 -9.75 6.43
CA LYS A 68 -14.71 -8.46 7.13
C LYS A 68 -13.29 -7.94 7.33
N TYR A 69 -12.27 -8.79 7.19
CA TYR A 69 -10.90 -8.50 7.61
C TYR A 69 -9.87 -8.63 6.47
N CYS A 70 -10.18 -9.26 5.35
CA CYS A 70 -9.20 -9.40 4.27
C CYS A 70 -9.28 -8.22 3.29
N GLY A 71 -8.33 -7.30 3.37
CA GLY A 71 -8.16 -6.22 2.39
C GLY A 71 -7.13 -5.18 2.84
N LEU A 72 -6.66 -4.36 1.90
CA LEU A 72 -5.74 -3.27 2.21
C LEU A 72 -6.49 -2.12 2.90
N LEU A 73 -6.03 -1.70 4.09
CA LEU A 73 -6.68 -0.64 4.89
C LEU A 73 -8.17 -0.92 5.18
N TYR A 74 -8.55 -2.19 5.23
CA TYR A 74 -9.90 -2.68 5.45
C TYR A 74 -9.87 -3.68 6.59
N SER A 75 -10.77 -3.54 7.57
CA SER A 75 -10.83 -4.45 8.73
C SER A 75 -12.23 -4.46 9.36
N GLY A 76 -12.52 -5.47 10.18
CA GLY A 76 -13.82 -5.65 10.80
C GLY A 76 -14.01 -4.80 12.05
N CYS A 77 -15.27 -4.53 12.42
CA CYS A 77 -15.58 -3.77 13.63
C CYS A 77 -15.26 -4.57 14.92
N PRO A 78 -15.02 -3.88 16.05
CA PRO A 78 -14.85 -4.54 17.34
C PRO A 78 -16.03 -5.48 17.65
N GLY A 79 -15.73 -6.73 17.99
CA GLY A 79 -16.73 -7.74 18.34
C GLY A 79 -17.33 -8.51 17.16
N GLU A 80 -17.02 -8.13 15.92
CA GLU A 80 -17.43 -8.91 14.75
C GLU A 80 -16.68 -10.24 14.71
N LYS A 81 -17.41 -11.31 14.38
CA LYS A 81 -16.80 -12.62 14.09
C LYS A 81 -16.35 -12.66 12.62
N PRO A 82 -15.24 -13.36 12.32
CA PRO A 82 -14.83 -13.59 10.94
C PRO A 82 -15.89 -14.41 10.20
N CYS A 83 -16.00 -14.18 8.90
CA CYS A 83 -16.99 -14.82 8.04
C CYS A 83 -16.69 -16.31 7.81
N ASP A 84 -15.41 -16.69 7.77
CA ASP A 84 -14.93 -18.05 7.56
C ASP A 84 -13.50 -18.25 8.11
N GLY A 85 -12.87 -19.40 7.79
CA GLY A 85 -11.51 -19.71 8.23
C GLY A 85 -10.43 -18.81 7.62
N LEU A 86 -10.62 -18.35 6.36
CA LEU A 86 -9.69 -17.43 5.71
C LEU A 86 -9.76 -16.03 6.33
N ASP A 87 -10.97 -15.53 6.56
CA ASP A 87 -11.21 -14.25 7.20
C ASP A 87 -10.70 -14.22 8.65
N ALA A 88 -10.72 -15.37 9.35
CA ALA A 88 -10.11 -15.50 10.68
C ALA A 88 -8.59 -15.29 10.67
N CYS A 89 -7.90 -15.75 9.61
CA CYS A 89 -6.48 -15.48 9.43
C CYS A 89 -6.23 -13.97 9.23
N CYS A 90 -7.05 -13.31 8.43
CA CYS A 90 -6.95 -11.87 8.20
C CYS A 90 -7.22 -11.05 9.46
N MET A 91 -8.21 -11.43 10.27
CA MET A 91 -8.47 -10.80 11.57
C MET A 91 -7.25 -10.87 12.50
N MET A 92 -6.59 -12.04 12.57
CA MET A 92 -5.38 -12.21 13.39
C MET A 92 -4.22 -11.35 12.85
N HIS A 93 -4.05 -11.31 11.53
CA HIS A 93 -3.04 -10.49 10.87
C HIS A 93 -3.20 -9.00 11.22
N ASP A 94 -4.41 -8.45 11.07
CA ASP A 94 -4.66 -7.04 11.32
C ASP A 94 -4.38 -6.64 12.77
N HIS A 95 -4.81 -7.47 13.72
CA HIS A 95 -4.50 -7.27 15.15
C HIS A 95 -2.98 -7.29 15.41
N CYS A 96 -2.25 -8.20 14.76
CA CYS A 96 -0.79 -8.27 14.86
C CYS A 96 -0.13 -6.99 14.34
N VAL A 97 -0.51 -6.53 13.15
CA VAL A 97 0.04 -5.31 12.53
C VAL A 97 -0.22 -4.09 13.41
N VAL A 98 -1.45 -3.92 13.91
CA VAL A 98 -1.79 -2.83 14.83
C VAL A 98 -0.98 -2.91 16.12
N ALA A 99 -0.81 -4.10 16.69
CA ALA A 99 0.00 -4.28 17.91
C ALA A 99 1.48 -3.94 17.68
N LYS A 100 2.05 -4.33 16.54
CA LYS A 100 3.45 -4.03 16.19
C LYS A 100 3.67 -2.55 15.91
N ASN A 101 2.76 -1.90 15.20
CA ASN A 101 2.82 -0.46 14.95
C ASN A 101 2.66 0.35 16.24
N ARG A 102 1.79 -0.08 17.17
CA ARG A 102 1.68 0.56 18.49
C ARG A 102 2.92 0.35 19.35
N LYS A 103 3.56 -0.82 19.31
CA LYS A 103 4.85 -1.06 19.99
C LYS A 103 5.94 -0.16 19.45
N PHE A 104 6.05 -0.02 18.13
CA PHE A 104 6.99 0.93 17.53
C PHE A 104 6.79 2.38 18.02
N MET A 105 5.54 2.83 18.17
CA MET A 105 5.24 4.16 18.73
C MET A 105 5.57 4.28 20.23
N HIS A 106 5.33 3.22 21.01
CA HIS A 106 5.68 3.17 22.43
C HIS A 106 7.20 3.16 22.65
N ASP A 107 7.94 2.44 21.80
CA ASP A 107 9.40 2.37 21.86
C ASP A 107 10.05 3.70 21.46
N ILE A 108 9.42 4.52 20.59
CA ILE A 108 9.86 5.90 20.32
C ILE A 108 9.64 6.81 21.54
N HIS A 109 8.48 6.72 22.22
CA HIS A 109 8.23 7.53 23.41
C HIS A 109 9.07 7.14 24.63
N MET A 110 9.53 5.89 24.74
CA MET A 110 10.45 5.48 25.82
C MET A 110 11.93 5.80 25.54
N ASN A 111 12.32 6.04 24.28
CA ASN A 111 13.69 6.48 23.93
C ASN A 111 13.83 8.00 23.76
N ALA A 112 12.73 8.75 23.74
CA ALA A 112 12.73 10.20 23.92
C ALA A 112 12.54 10.53 25.41
N GLY A 113 13.57 10.28 26.21
CA GLY A 113 13.62 10.79 27.58
C GLY A 113 13.52 12.32 27.62
N PRO A 114 13.02 12.92 28.71
CA PRO A 114 12.99 14.37 28.86
C PRO A 114 14.42 14.93 28.83
N LEU A 115 14.57 16.12 28.23
CA LEU A 115 15.75 16.98 28.35
C LEU A 115 16.23 17.10 29.80
#